data_AF-A0A8T3ZJU1-F1
#
_entry.id   AF-A0A8T3ZJU1-F1
#
_cell.length_a   1.000
_cell.length_b   1.000
_cell.length_c   1.000
_cell.angle_alpha   90.00
_cell.angle_beta   90.00
_cell.angle_gamma   90.00
#
_symmetry.space_group_name_H-M   'P 1'
#
loop_
_entity.id
_entity.type
_entity.pdbx_description
1 polymer ?
#
loop_
_entity_poly.entity_id
_entity_poly.type
_entity_poly.pdbx_seq_one_letter_code
_entity_poly.pdbx_strand_id
1 'polypeptide(L)'
;MKVKNIFGNEYSGTIGNKLTASRWKGIEYLRKHAQPHNPNSPLQENVRNLFTEAVAQWRMLTPEQKAFYDRIAVGMSGYNVFVKRYIEAMRFGLPFEPPIMRELTVVDDEGYTLAEALVAVTRGNKDVFRGMTDENGVVRFAISRYDGPYDLEVSGPNYTTFRAQNLCPAAFPDTATISPAPVNIASASAC
;
A
#
# COMPACT_ATOMS: atom_id res chain seq x y z
N MET A 1 31.21 -26.61 5.65
CA MET A 1 31.16 -27.87 6.42
C MET A 1 31.99 -27.65 7.68
N LYS A 2 31.43 -27.74 8.89
CA LYS A 2 32.28 -27.80 10.09
C LYS A 2 32.36 -29.23 10.56
N VAL A 3 33.58 -29.77 10.50
CA VAL A 3 33.99 -31.10 10.95
C VAL A 3 35.11 -30.91 11.94
N LYS A 4 34.96 -31.38 13.17
CA LYS A 4 35.97 -31.18 14.20
C LYS A 4 36.24 -32.41 15.08
N ASN A 5 37.33 -33.05 14.68
CA ASN A 5 38.11 -34.16 15.22
C ASN A 5 38.42 -34.04 16.74
N ILE A 6 39.04 -35.10 17.30
CA ILE A 6 39.51 -35.43 18.66
C ILE A 6 40.10 -34.26 19.51
N PHE A 7 40.29 -33.07 18.92
CA PHE A 7 40.90 -31.86 19.50
C PHE A 7 39.91 -30.70 19.73
N GLY A 8 38.66 -30.98 20.10
CA GLY A 8 37.83 -30.03 20.84
C GLY A 8 37.19 -28.93 20.00
N ASN A 9 36.32 -29.29 19.06
CA ASN A 9 35.48 -28.28 18.47
C ASN A 9 34.25 -28.85 17.67
N GLU A 10 33.35 -27.96 17.23
CA GLU A 10 31.97 -28.13 16.72
C GLU A 10 31.78 -28.62 15.26
N TYR A 11 30.80 -29.52 15.07
CA TYR A 11 30.20 -29.82 13.77
C TYR A 11 28.85 -29.11 13.56
N SER A 12 28.70 -28.40 12.44
CA SER A 12 27.41 -27.90 11.95
C SER A 12 27.31 -28.08 10.44
N GLY A 13 26.16 -28.61 9.98
CA GLY A 13 25.85 -28.76 8.57
C GLY A 13 25.32 -30.15 8.19
N THR A 14 24.87 -30.26 6.94
CA THR A 14 24.39 -31.51 6.34
C THR A 14 25.53 -32.19 5.58
N ILE A 15 25.78 -33.46 5.90
CA ILE A 15 26.76 -34.32 5.23
C ILE A 15 26.01 -35.22 4.25
N GLY A 16 26.33 -35.06 2.96
CA GLY A 16 25.84 -35.94 1.88
C GLY A 16 24.31 -36.03 1.74
N ASN A 17 23.55 -35.00 2.14
CA ASN A 17 22.08 -34.98 2.18
C ASN A 17 21.43 -36.13 2.96
N LYS A 18 22.19 -36.83 3.81
CA LYS A 18 21.72 -38.01 4.57
C LYS A 18 21.80 -37.80 6.08
N LEU A 19 22.76 -37.01 6.55
CA LEU A 19 22.97 -36.72 7.97
C LEU A 19 23.06 -35.22 8.20
N THR A 20 22.43 -34.70 9.24
CA THR A 20 22.57 -33.33 9.70
C THR A 20 23.15 -33.31 11.10
N ALA A 21 24.32 -32.70 11.26
CA ALA A 21 24.92 -32.42 12.56
C ALA A 21 24.37 -31.09 13.10
N SER A 22 23.88 -31.10 14.33
CA SER A 22 23.36 -29.92 15.01
C SER A 22 23.72 -29.95 16.50
N ARG A 23 23.63 -28.80 17.15
CA ARG A 23 23.94 -28.62 18.58
C ARG A 23 22.75 -28.00 19.27
N TRP A 24 22.31 -28.62 20.36
CA TRP A 24 21.23 -28.10 21.20
C TRP A 24 21.63 -28.18 22.66
N LYS A 25 21.59 -27.04 23.37
CA LYS A 25 21.98 -26.94 24.79
C LYS A 25 23.36 -27.54 25.11
N GLY A 26 24.34 -27.33 24.22
CA GLY A 26 25.69 -27.85 24.39
C GLY A 26 25.88 -29.32 24.01
N ILE A 27 24.80 -30.04 23.67
CA ILE A 27 24.84 -31.43 23.23
C ILE A 27 24.83 -31.46 21.70
N GLU A 28 25.86 -32.07 21.14
CA GLU A 28 25.97 -32.30 19.70
C GLU A 28 25.22 -33.59 19.35
N TYR A 29 24.38 -33.53 18.33
CA TYR A 29 23.59 -34.66 17.87
C TYR A 29 23.57 -34.75 16.35
N LEU A 30 23.51 -35.98 15.86
CA LEU A 30 23.34 -36.32 14.46
C LEU A 30 21.91 -36.79 14.26
N ARG A 31 21.22 -36.21 13.28
CA ARG A 31 19.91 -36.71 12.83
C ARG A 31 19.95 -37.09 11.38
N LYS A 32 19.10 -38.05 10.99
CA LYS A 32 18.82 -38.30 9.56
C LYS A 32 18.33 -36.99 8.95
N HIS A 33 18.93 -36.60 7.83
CA HIS A 33 18.48 -35.43 7.08
C HIS A 33 17.04 -35.70 6.62
N ALA A 34 16.09 -34.96 7.20
CA ALA A 34 14.70 -35.02 6.79
C ALA A 34 14.53 -34.10 5.57
N GLN A 35 14.36 -34.69 4.39
CA GLN A 35 13.90 -33.94 3.23
C GLN A 35 12.41 -33.64 3.44
N PRO A 36 12.00 -32.38 3.54
CA PRO A 36 10.59 -32.04 3.68
C PRO A 36 9.83 -32.57 2.46
N HIS A 37 8.70 -33.22 2.69
CA HIS A 37 7.78 -33.52 1.61
C HIS A 37 7.22 -32.18 1.10
N ASN A 38 7.64 -31.76 -0.09
CA ASN A 38 7.10 -30.59 -0.80
C ASN A 38 6.25 -31.10 -1.97
N PRO A 39 5.06 -31.66 -1.70
CA PRO A 39 4.20 -32.18 -2.76
C PRO A 39 3.72 -31.01 -3.61
N ASN A 40 4.13 -30.93 -4.86
CA ASN A 40 3.58 -29.99 -5.84
C ASN A 40 2.16 -30.42 -6.22
N SER A 41 1.21 -30.22 -5.29
CA SER A 41 -0.19 -30.48 -5.59
C SER A 41 -0.77 -29.34 -6.43
N PRO A 42 -1.78 -29.60 -7.27
CA PRO A 42 -2.42 -28.55 -8.07
C PRO A 42 -2.93 -27.37 -7.23
N LEU A 43 -3.42 -27.64 -6.02
CA LEU A 43 -3.87 -26.60 -5.10
C LEU A 43 -2.71 -25.71 -4.61
N GLN A 44 -1.53 -26.28 -4.35
CA GLN A 44 -0.37 -25.50 -3.98
C GLN A 44 0.15 -24.65 -5.13
N GLU A 45 0.17 -25.20 -6.35
CA GLU A 45 0.54 -24.46 -7.56
C GLU A 45 -0.41 -23.29 -7.80
N ASN A 46 -1.73 -23.50 -7.67
CA ASN A 46 -2.71 -22.43 -7.80
C ASN A 46 -2.46 -21.30 -6.81
N VAL A 47 -2.19 -21.59 -5.54
CA VAL A 47 -1.87 -20.55 -4.56
C VAL A 47 -0.58 -19.81 -4.92
N ARG A 48 0.48 -20.54 -5.32
CA ARG A 48 1.76 -19.93 -5.76
C ARG A 48 1.57 -19.02 -6.98
N ASN A 49 0.73 -19.43 -7.93
CA ASN A 49 0.41 -18.64 -9.11
C ASN A 49 -0.31 -17.34 -8.73
N LEU A 50 -1.29 -17.39 -7.82
CA LEU A 50 -1.97 -16.19 -7.31
C LEU A 50 -1.00 -15.18 -6.69
N PHE A 51 -0.05 -15.64 -5.88
CA PHE A 51 0.98 -14.75 -5.33
C PHE A 51 1.90 -14.18 -6.42
N THR A 52 2.23 -14.98 -7.43
CA THR A 52 3.07 -14.55 -8.56
C THR A 52 2.38 -13.47 -9.37
N GLU A 53 1.08 -13.64 -9.66
CA GLU A 53 0.24 -12.66 -10.33
C GLU A 53 0.07 -11.39 -9.50
N ALA A 54 -0.19 -11.51 -8.20
CA ALA A 54 -0.27 -10.37 -7.29
C ALA A 54 1.02 -9.54 -7.32
N VAL A 55 2.19 -10.19 -7.28
CA VAL A 55 3.48 -9.50 -7.37
C VAL A 55 3.65 -8.78 -8.71
N ALA A 56 3.25 -9.42 -9.81
CA ALA A 56 3.30 -8.81 -11.13
C ALA A 56 2.41 -7.55 -11.20
N GLN A 57 1.20 -7.63 -10.67
CA GLN A 57 0.27 -6.49 -10.62
C GLN A 57 0.78 -5.35 -9.73
N TRP A 58 1.34 -5.67 -8.56
CA TRP A 58 1.97 -4.66 -7.69
C TRP A 58 3.09 -3.90 -8.41
N ARG A 59 3.91 -4.59 -9.22
CA ARG A 59 5.00 -3.97 -9.97
C ARG A 59 4.49 -2.97 -11.01
N MET A 60 3.31 -3.21 -11.59
CA MET A 60 2.67 -2.32 -12.56
C MET A 60 2.09 -1.04 -11.93
N LEU A 61 1.88 -1.01 -10.61
CA LEU A 61 1.36 0.18 -9.94
C LEU A 61 2.34 1.36 -9.98
N THR A 62 1.78 2.57 -10.13
CA THR A 62 2.52 3.83 -10.02
C THR A 62 2.97 4.08 -8.57
N PRO A 63 3.94 4.99 -8.35
CA PRO A 63 4.37 5.38 -7.00
C PRO A 63 3.21 5.88 -6.13
N GLU A 64 2.27 6.65 -6.69
CA GLU A 64 1.13 7.21 -5.96
C GLU A 64 0.13 6.13 -5.55
N GLN A 65 -0.11 5.15 -6.42
CA GLN A 65 -0.93 3.99 -6.09
C GLN A 65 -0.29 3.14 -4.98
N LYS A 66 1.03 2.97 -5.00
CA LYS A 66 1.75 2.28 -3.91
C LYS A 66 1.69 3.07 -2.61
N ALA A 67 1.88 4.39 -2.68
CA ALA A 67 1.77 5.30 -1.54
C ALA A 67 0.37 5.25 -0.90
N PHE A 68 -0.70 5.15 -1.69
CA PHE A 68 -2.05 4.92 -1.19
C PHE A 68 -2.11 3.67 -0.29
N TYR A 69 -1.56 2.54 -0.76
CA TYR A 69 -1.53 1.30 0.02
C TYR A 69 -0.71 1.42 1.29
N ASP A 70 0.43 2.10 1.24
CA ASP A 70 1.27 2.33 2.43
C ASP A 70 0.56 3.20 3.48
N ARG A 71 -0.24 4.17 3.05
CA ARG A 71 -1.01 5.06 3.95
C ARG A 71 -2.17 4.35 4.65
N ILE A 72 -2.88 3.46 3.94
CA ILE A 72 -3.99 2.72 4.54
C ILE A 72 -3.54 1.53 5.41
N ALA A 73 -2.29 1.09 5.27
CA ALA A 73 -1.76 -0.07 5.94
C ALA A 73 -1.72 0.07 7.47
N VAL A 74 -2.04 -1.01 8.17
CA VAL A 74 -2.00 -1.07 9.64
C VAL A 74 -1.31 -2.35 10.05
N GLY A 75 -0.20 -2.23 10.77
CA GLY A 75 0.57 -3.39 11.26
C GLY A 75 1.20 -4.24 10.15
N MET A 76 1.23 -3.77 8.91
CA MET A 76 1.87 -4.42 7.76
C MET A 76 2.28 -3.37 6.72
N SER A 77 3.05 -3.77 5.69
CA SER A 77 3.41 -2.90 4.56
C SER A 77 2.25 -2.75 3.57
N GLY A 78 2.23 -1.66 2.79
CA GLY A 78 1.23 -1.47 1.73
C GLY A 78 1.26 -2.57 0.68
N TYR A 79 2.45 -3.08 0.35
CA TYR A 79 2.61 -4.28 -0.48
C TYR A 79 1.82 -5.47 0.06
N ASN A 80 1.89 -5.75 1.36
CA ASN A 80 1.15 -6.86 1.97
C ASN A 80 -0.36 -6.61 1.97
N VAL A 81 -0.80 -5.36 2.16
CA VAL A 81 -2.22 -4.98 2.02
C VAL A 81 -2.71 -5.25 0.60
N PHE A 82 -1.94 -4.84 -0.40
CA PHE A 82 -2.26 -5.07 -1.80
C PHE A 82 -2.38 -6.57 -2.11
N VAL A 83 -1.35 -7.35 -1.77
CA VAL A 83 -1.31 -8.79 -2.06
C VAL A 83 -2.48 -9.50 -1.39
N LYS A 84 -2.79 -9.15 -0.13
CA LYS A 84 -3.95 -9.69 0.59
C LYS A 84 -5.25 -9.42 -0.19
N ARG A 85 -5.49 -8.15 -0.57
CA ARG A 85 -6.71 -7.75 -1.29
C ARG A 85 -6.83 -8.40 -2.66
N TYR A 86 -5.71 -8.51 -3.38
CA TYR A 86 -5.67 -9.16 -4.69
C TYR A 86 -6.07 -10.64 -4.57
N ILE A 87 -5.46 -11.36 -3.62
CA ILE A 87 -5.75 -12.78 -3.38
C ILE A 87 -7.20 -12.97 -2.92
N GLU A 88 -7.70 -12.11 -2.05
CA GLU A 88 -9.10 -12.13 -1.62
C GLU A 88 -10.05 -11.93 -2.81
N ALA A 89 -9.82 -10.90 -3.65
CA ALA A 89 -10.63 -10.65 -4.83
C ALA A 89 -10.64 -11.87 -5.78
N MET A 90 -9.47 -12.41 -6.11
CA MET A 90 -9.37 -13.59 -7.00
C MET A 90 -10.04 -14.83 -6.40
N ARG A 91 -9.94 -15.05 -5.10
CA ARG A 91 -10.61 -16.18 -4.42
C ARG A 91 -12.13 -16.09 -4.48
N PHE A 92 -12.69 -14.88 -4.42
CA PHE A 92 -14.12 -14.65 -4.53
C PHE A 92 -14.59 -14.45 -5.98
N GLY A 93 -13.71 -14.57 -6.97
CA GLY A 93 -14.04 -14.33 -8.38
C GLY A 93 -14.43 -12.87 -8.66
N LEU A 94 -14.00 -11.95 -7.79
CA LEU A 94 -14.28 -10.53 -7.94
C LEU A 94 -13.19 -9.86 -8.80
N PRO A 95 -13.55 -8.89 -9.64
CA PRO A 95 -12.55 -8.10 -10.35
C PRO A 95 -11.71 -7.30 -9.33
N PHE A 96 -10.40 -7.35 -9.48
CA PHE A 96 -9.50 -6.47 -8.73
C PHE A 96 -9.28 -5.18 -9.52
N GLU A 97 -9.81 -4.07 -9.02
CA GLU A 97 -9.55 -2.74 -9.59
C GLU A 97 -8.43 -2.04 -8.79
N PRO A 98 -7.32 -1.64 -9.43
CA PRO A 98 -6.29 -0.87 -8.75
C PRO A 98 -6.82 0.53 -8.38
N PRO A 99 -6.18 1.22 -7.41
CA PRO A 99 -6.55 2.58 -7.06
C PRO A 99 -6.52 3.49 -8.30
N ILE A 100 -7.56 4.29 -8.47
CA ILE A 100 -7.66 5.25 -9.57
C ILE A 100 -6.76 6.46 -9.27
N MET A 101 -6.05 6.92 -10.30
CA MET A 101 -5.31 8.17 -10.24
C MET A 101 -6.28 9.35 -10.36
N ARG A 102 -6.11 10.34 -9.49
CA ARG A 102 -6.82 11.61 -9.54
C ARG A 102 -5.80 12.74 -9.64
N GLU A 103 -6.18 13.74 -10.41
CA GLU A 103 -5.50 15.01 -10.53
C GLU A 103 -6.45 16.07 -9.98
N LEU A 104 -5.97 16.92 -9.10
CA LEU A 104 -6.72 18.03 -8.53
C LEU A 104 -5.93 19.30 -8.78
N THR A 105 -6.58 20.27 -9.40
CA THR A 105 -6.05 21.63 -9.56
C THR A 105 -6.63 22.52 -8.47
N VAL A 106 -5.79 23.24 -7.75
CA VAL A 106 -6.21 24.21 -6.76
C VAL A 106 -6.11 25.60 -7.36
N VAL A 107 -7.20 26.36 -7.30
CA VAL A 107 -7.30 27.72 -7.82
C VAL A 107 -7.85 28.67 -6.76
N ASP A 108 -7.61 29.97 -6.94
CA ASP A 108 -8.31 31.00 -6.20
C ASP A 108 -9.67 31.35 -6.83
N ASP A 109 -10.40 32.28 -6.21
CA ASP A 109 -11.68 32.79 -6.68
C ASP A 109 -11.59 33.61 -7.98
N GLU A 110 -10.39 34.06 -8.35
CA GLU A 110 -10.09 34.73 -9.61
C GLU A 110 -9.68 33.74 -10.72
N GLY A 111 -9.47 32.47 -10.37
CA GLY A 111 -9.12 31.38 -11.29
C GLY A 111 -7.62 31.18 -11.49
N TYR A 112 -6.76 31.83 -10.71
CA TYR A 112 -5.32 31.60 -10.73
C TYR A 112 -4.96 30.32 -9.99
N THR A 113 -4.03 29.55 -10.55
CA THR A 113 -3.52 28.33 -9.94
C THR A 113 -2.67 28.63 -8.71
N LEU A 114 -2.90 27.91 -7.62
CA LEU A 114 -2.21 28.11 -6.36
C LEU A 114 -1.17 27.03 -6.11
N ALA A 115 0.09 27.40 -6.21
CA ALA A 115 1.21 26.57 -5.79
C ALA A 115 1.30 26.47 -4.26
N GLU A 116 1.91 25.39 -3.77
CA GLU A 116 2.13 25.12 -2.35
C GLU A 116 0.86 25.05 -1.49
N ALA A 117 -0.31 24.86 -2.11
CA ALA A 117 -1.55 24.58 -1.40
C ALA A 117 -1.51 23.16 -0.85
N LEU A 118 -1.74 23.02 0.45
CA LEU A 118 -1.82 21.72 1.12
C LEU A 118 -3.15 21.05 0.77
N VAL A 119 -3.06 19.86 0.21
CA VAL A 119 -4.20 18.98 -0.07
C VAL A 119 -4.10 17.75 0.81
N ALA A 120 -5.14 17.52 1.61
CA ALA A 120 -5.30 16.34 2.43
C ALA A 120 -6.57 15.59 2.01
N VAL A 121 -6.42 14.29 1.78
CA VAL A 121 -7.55 13.39 1.56
C VAL A 121 -7.57 12.39 2.70
N THR A 122 -8.67 12.32 3.42
CA THR A 122 -8.85 11.43 4.56
C THR A 122 -9.99 10.47 4.32
N ARG A 123 -10.01 9.41 5.10
CA ARG A 123 -11.07 8.42 5.16
C ARG A 123 -11.34 8.13 6.62
N GLY A 124 -12.44 8.68 7.15
CA GLY A 124 -12.65 8.72 8.59
C GLY A 124 -11.44 9.35 9.28
N ASN A 125 -10.83 8.64 10.23
CA ASN A 125 -9.69 9.14 11.00
C ASN A 125 -8.31 8.85 10.38
N LYS A 126 -8.23 8.43 9.12
CA LYS A 126 -6.97 8.10 8.46
C LYS A 126 -6.67 9.00 7.28
N ASP A 127 -5.44 9.51 7.25
CA ASP A 127 -4.89 10.19 6.09
C ASP A 127 -4.62 9.19 4.97
N VAL A 128 -5.30 9.37 3.84
CA VAL A 128 -5.11 8.58 2.62
C VAL A 128 -4.09 9.26 1.71
N PHE A 129 -4.13 10.58 1.65
CA PHE A 129 -3.16 11.41 0.95
C PHE A 129 -2.91 12.70 1.72
N ARG A 130 -1.67 13.18 1.68
CA ARG A 130 -1.31 14.53 2.12
C ARG A 130 -0.11 14.99 1.31
N GLY A 131 -0.25 16.11 0.61
CA GLY A 131 0.78 16.67 -0.25
C GLY A 131 0.48 18.13 -0.58
N MET A 132 1.48 18.81 -1.15
CA MET A 132 1.32 20.18 -1.64
C MET A 132 1.14 20.17 -3.17
N THR A 133 0.45 21.17 -3.69
CA THR A 133 0.39 21.42 -5.12
C THR A 133 1.73 21.90 -5.67
N ASP A 134 2.01 21.56 -6.92
CA ASP A 134 3.19 22.01 -7.65
C ASP A 134 3.07 23.48 -8.11
N GLU A 135 4.05 23.96 -8.89
CA GLU A 135 4.08 25.32 -9.45
C GLU A 135 2.84 25.65 -10.31
N ASN A 136 2.14 24.65 -10.85
CA ASN A 136 0.93 24.80 -11.65
C ASN A 136 -0.35 24.65 -10.80
N GLY A 137 -0.22 24.56 -9.48
CA GLY A 137 -1.35 24.32 -8.58
C GLY A 137 -1.94 22.92 -8.69
N VAL A 138 -1.21 21.95 -9.25
CA VAL A 138 -1.70 20.60 -9.48
C VAL A 138 -1.14 19.63 -8.44
N VAL A 139 -1.99 18.71 -7.99
CA VAL A 139 -1.58 17.57 -7.17
C VAL A 139 -2.15 16.28 -7.72
N ARG A 140 -1.34 15.21 -7.69
CA ARG A 140 -1.75 13.86 -8.11
C ARG A 140 -1.73 12.92 -6.94
N PHE A 141 -2.79 12.14 -6.82
CA PHE A 141 -2.92 11.14 -5.76
C PHE A 141 -3.77 9.97 -6.24
N ALA A 142 -3.69 8.85 -5.52
CA ALA A 142 -4.49 7.67 -5.82
C ALA A 142 -5.56 7.47 -4.75
N ILE A 143 -6.77 7.09 -5.18
CA ILE A 143 -7.86 6.67 -4.29
C ILE A 143 -8.46 5.37 -4.80
N SER A 144 -9.05 4.58 -3.90
CA SER A 144 -9.67 3.31 -4.25
C SER A 144 -11.18 3.48 -4.37
N ARG A 145 -11.78 2.82 -5.36
CA ARG A 145 -13.24 2.77 -5.49
C ARG A 145 -13.93 2.07 -4.31
N TYR A 146 -13.21 1.18 -3.64
CA TYR A 146 -13.75 0.32 -2.58
C TYR A 146 -13.55 0.88 -1.16
N ASP A 147 -12.69 1.89 -1.00
CA ASP A 147 -12.34 2.42 0.32
C ASP A 147 -13.01 3.76 0.63
N GLY A 148 -13.83 4.28 -0.29
CA GLY A 148 -14.64 5.46 -0.04
C GLY A 148 -15.74 5.23 1.02
N PRO A 149 -16.41 6.30 1.46
CA PRO A 149 -16.23 7.69 1.00
C PRO A 149 -14.97 8.36 1.59
N TYR A 150 -14.56 9.47 0.98
CA TYR A 150 -13.38 10.25 1.35
C TYR A 150 -13.75 11.68 1.74
N ASP A 151 -12.97 12.29 2.62
CA ASP A 151 -13.05 13.72 2.88
C ASP A 151 -11.85 14.42 2.24
N LEU A 152 -12.08 15.58 1.65
CA LEU A 152 -11.07 16.42 1.01
C LEU A 152 -10.96 17.71 1.79
N GLU A 153 -9.74 18.07 2.15
CA GLU A 153 -9.38 19.33 2.76
C GLU A 153 -8.27 19.99 1.94
N VAL A 154 -8.48 21.25 1.54
CA VAL A 154 -7.52 22.05 0.78
C VAL A 154 -7.28 23.34 1.53
N SER A 155 -6.02 23.69 1.80
CA SER A 155 -5.64 24.91 2.50
C SER A 155 -4.41 25.54 1.87
N GLY A 156 -4.46 26.84 1.56
CA GLY A 156 -3.32 27.61 1.07
C GLY A 156 -2.81 28.62 2.10
N PRO A 157 -1.56 29.11 1.97
CA PRO A 157 -1.03 30.17 2.82
C PRO A 157 -1.82 31.47 2.60
N ASN A 158 -2.46 31.98 3.66
CA ASN A 158 -3.38 33.13 3.63
C ASN A 158 -4.71 32.89 2.89
N TYR A 159 -5.08 31.63 2.63
CA TYR A 159 -6.38 31.27 2.07
C TYR A 159 -7.24 30.56 3.12
N THR A 160 -8.55 30.61 2.91
CA THR A 160 -9.52 29.79 3.62
C THR A 160 -9.36 28.31 3.27
N THR A 161 -9.69 27.46 4.23
CA THR A 161 -9.72 26.03 4.01
C THR A 161 -11.01 25.62 3.30
N PHE A 162 -10.88 24.99 2.13
CA PHE A 162 -11.99 24.28 1.50
C PHE A 162 -12.12 22.88 2.08
N ARG A 163 -13.36 22.46 2.37
CA ARG A 163 -13.66 21.12 2.88
C ARG A 163 -14.85 20.53 2.13
N ALA A 164 -14.67 19.32 1.62
CA ALA A 164 -15.72 18.49 1.07
C ALA A 164 -15.73 17.15 1.81
N GLN A 165 -16.91 16.66 2.17
CA GLN A 165 -17.05 15.46 3.00
C GLN A 165 -17.86 14.40 2.27
N ASN A 166 -17.62 13.14 2.64
CA ASN A 166 -18.33 12.00 2.09
C ASN A 166 -18.26 11.91 0.55
N LEU A 167 -17.12 12.27 -0.05
CA LEU A 167 -16.90 12.20 -1.48
C LEU A 167 -16.81 10.75 -1.95
N CYS A 168 -17.72 10.39 -2.85
CA CYS A 168 -17.61 9.17 -3.64
C CYS A 168 -16.36 9.26 -4.55
N PRO A 169 -15.62 8.15 -4.77
CA PRO A 169 -14.40 8.17 -5.59
C PRO A 169 -14.62 8.70 -7.02
N ALA A 170 -15.81 8.49 -7.58
CA ALA A 170 -16.22 9.00 -8.89
C ALA A 170 -16.67 10.48 -8.87
N ALA A 171 -17.04 11.02 -7.71
CA ALA A 171 -17.53 12.39 -7.53
C ALA A 171 -16.46 13.34 -6.98
N PHE A 172 -15.20 12.89 -6.92
CA PHE A 172 -14.10 13.73 -6.47
C PHE A 172 -13.97 14.94 -7.43
N PRO A 173 -13.79 16.18 -6.95
CA PRO A 173 -13.63 17.32 -7.85
C PRO A 173 -12.30 17.24 -8.61
N ASP A 174 -12.29 17.70 -9.86
CA ASP A 174 -11.06 17.89 -10.64
C ASP A 174 -10.44 19.28 -10.36
N THR A 175 -11.21 20.21 -9.80
CA THR A 175 -10.75 21.55 -9.40
C THR A 175 -11.32 21.94 -8.04
N ALA A 176 -10.48 22.47 -7.15
CA ALA A 176 -10.87 23.03 -5.86
C ALA A 176 -10.55 24.53 -5.81
N THR A 177 -11.55 25.33 -5.45
CA THR A 177 -11.42 26.78 -5.32
C THR A 177 -11.34 27.17 -3.85
N ILE A 178 -10.31 27.94 -3.48
CA ILE A 178 -10.14 28.51 -2.13
C ILE A 178 -10.06 30.03 -2.20
N SER A 179 -10.59 30.73 -1.21
CA SER A 179 -10.65 32.20 -1.21
C SER A 179 -9.70 32.81 -0.17
N PRO A 180 -9.02 33.93 -0.46
CA PRO A 180 -8.20 34.66 0.51
C PRO A 180 -9.03 35.33 1.61
N ALA A 181 -10.31 35.65 1.32
CA ALA A 181 -11.26 36.15 2.31
C ALA A 181 -11.99 34.99 3.01
N PRO A 182 -12.40 35.14 4.30
CA PRO A 182 -13.26 34.20 5.00
C PRO A 182 -14.61 34.06 4.29
N VAL A 183 -14.71 33.14 3.35
CA VAL A 183 -15.95 32.78 2.65
C VAL A 183 -16.41 31.45 3.22
N ASN A 184 -17.70 31.35 3.57
CA ASN A 184 -18.34 30.07 3.88
C ASN A 184 -18.40 29.26 2.59
N ILE A 185 -17.37 28.47 2.29
CA ILE A 185 -17.37 27.65 1.08
C ILE A 185 -18.28 26.45 1.31
N ALA A 186 -19.17 26.22 0.34
CA ALA A 186 -20.21 25.22 0.38
C ALA A 186 -19.65 23.81 0.59
N SER A 187 -20.24 23.09 1.54
CA SER A 187 -20.04 21.66 1.72
C SER A 187 -20.64 20.92 0.50
N ALA A 188 -19.78 20.42 -0.38
CA ALA A 188 -20.21 19.42 -1.35
C ALA A 188 -20.41 18.10 -0.58
N SER A 189 -21.68 17.71 -0.41
CA SER A 189 -22.10 16.41 0.10
C SER A 189 -22.85 15.71 -1.03
N ALA A 190 -22.36 14.55 -1.47
CA ALA A 190 -23.20 13.46 -1.98
C ALA A 190 -22.38 12.20 -2.24
N CYS A 191 -22.44 11.28 -1.30
CA CYS A 191 -23.15 10.01 -1.51
C CYS A 191 -24.37 10.04 -0.56
#